data_AF-A0A4R2CDZ2-F1
#
_entry.id   AF-A0A4R2CDZ2-F1
#
_cell.length_a   1.000
_cell.length_b   1.000
_cell.length_c   1.000
_cell.angle_alpha   90.00
_cell.angle_beta   90.00
_cell.angle_gamma   90.00
#
_symmetry.space_group_name_H-M   'P 1'
#
loop_
_entity.id
_entity.type
_entity.pdbx_description
1 polymer ?
#
loop_
_entity_poly.entity_id
_entity_poly.type
_entity_poly.pdbx_seq_one_letter_code
_entity_poly.pdbx_strand_id
1 'polypeptide(L)'
;MALGDFFARLTGRKAEPEPAPIPRAPTNEDLLQALVRVEQLVADGAVPAVVASRVGRVVRTVRETIPRLGNLGGSAQAYSVMATATDYLPEAIGGYLRLPRQWADSRPVDRGKTSLMILIDQLDLLGSTMDKVFDAVNRADAAALIAHGRFLQEKFGTGSTGGGLALGPTPSTPAPSTPPSTPPPDSGAGPLQPPPGRGGA
;
A
#
# COMPACT_ATOMS: atom_id res chain seq x y z
N MET A 1 -60.57 3.55 -4.34
CA MET A 1 -59.47 3.46 -5.34
C MET A 1 -58.46 4.59 -5.10
N ALA A 2 -57.61 4.50 -4.07
CA ALA A 2 -56.52 5.47 -3.89
C ALA A 2 -55.42 4.90 -2.98
N LEU A 3 -54.86 3.75 -3.37
CA LEU A 3 -53.60 3.22 -2.82
C LEU A 3 -52.39 3.58 -3.71
N GLY A 4 -52.60 4.37 -4.78
CA GLY A 4 -51.56 4.74 -5.76
C GLY A 4 -50.72 5.96 -5.38
N ASP A 5 -51.28 6.95 -4.67
CA ASP A 5 -50.61 8.23 -4.42
C ASP A 5 -49.63 8.22 -3.23
N PHE A 6 -49.66 7.20 -2.38
CA PHE A 6 -48.68 7.06 -1.31
C PHE A 6 -47.34 6.50 -1.81
N PHE A 7 -47.37 5.63 -2.83
CA PHE A 7 -46.17 5.03 -3.43
C PHE A 7 -45.41 5.98 -4.36
N ALA A 8 -46.07 6.98 -4.95
CA ALA A 8 -45.40 7.99 -5.79
C ALA A 8 -44.50 8.96 -5.00
N ARG A 9 -44.80 9.17 -3.70
CA ARG A 9 -43.92 9.93 -2.78
C ARG A 9 -42.77 9.08 -2.21
N LEU A 10 -42.79 7.78 -2.45
CA LEU A 10 -41.71 6.83 -2.15
C LEU A 10 -40.61 6.82 -3.23
N THR A 11 -40.87 7.40 -4.41
CA THR A 11 -39.91 7.51 -5.52
C THR A 11 -39.68 8.97 -5.91
N GLY A 12 -39.42 9.81 -4.91
CA GLY A 12 -38.83 11.13 -5.14
C GLY A 12 -37.39 10.94 -5.59
N ARG A 13 -37.15 11.11 -6.90
CA ARG A 13 -35.84 11.21 -7.56
C ARG A 13 -34.97 12.22 -6.79
N LYS A 14 -34.21 11.73 -5.80
CA LYS A 14 -33.19 12.49 -5.09
C LYS A 14 -32.03 12.64 -6.06
N ALA A 15 -31.61 13.88 -6.27
CA ALA A 15 -30.47 14.25 -7.08
C ALA A 15 -29.34 13.22 -6.96
N GLU A 16 -28.84 12.78 -8.11
CA GLU A 16 -27.65 11.97 -8.23
C GLU A 16 -26.56 12.62 -7.34
N PRO A 17 -26.07 11.92 -6.30
CA PRO A 17 -25.10 12.50 -5.41
C PRO A 17 -23.89 12.90 -6.25
N GLU A 18 -23.64 14.21 -6.31
CA GLU A 18 -22.41 14.79 -6.81
C GLU A 18 -21.26 13.95 -6.23
N PRO A 19 -20.36 13.39 -7.06
CA PRO A 19 -19.36 12.46 -6.58
C PRO A 19 -18.58 13.14 -5.47
N ALA A 20 -18.82 12.69 -4.23
CA ALA A 20 -18.14 13.22 -3.07
C ALA A 20 -16.64 13.17 -3.37
N PRO A 21 -15.89 14.26 -3.11
CA PRO A 21 -14.47 14.27 -3.40
C PRO A 21 -13.85 13.08 -2.70
N ILE A 22 -13.31 12.14 -3.49
CA ILE A 22 -12.67 10.93 -2.96
C ILE A 22 -11.60 11.43 -1.99
N PRO A 23 -11.63 11.02 -0.71
CA PRO A 23 -10.64 11.44 0.26
C PRO A 23 -9.26 11.16 -0.33
N ARG A 24 -8.43 12.20 -0.45
CA ARG A 24 -7.04 12.01 -0.90
C ARG A 24 -6.35 11.09 0.10
N ALA A 25 -5.52 10.18 -0.41
CA ALA A 25 -4.69 9.36 0.47
C ALA A 25 -3.83 10.29 1.36
N PRO A 26 -3.71 10.01 2.67
CA PRO A 26 -2.86 10.77 3.57
C PRO A 26 -1.43 10.86 3.04
N THR A 27 -0.85 12.05 3.08
CA THR A 27 0.56 12.26 2.73
C THR A 27 1.48 11.88 3.88
N ASN A 28 2.78 11.71 3.63
CA ASN A 28 3.76 11.46 4.68
C ASN A 28 3.74 12.54 5.78
N GLU A 29 3.56 13.81 5.40
CA GLU A 29 3.44 14.92 6.36
C GLU A 29 2.18 14.75 7.23
N ASP A 30 1.04 14.37 6.63
CA ASP A 30 -0.19 14.12 7.38
C ASP A 30 -0.01 13.00 8.42
N LEU A 31 0.72 11.94 8.06
CA LEU A 31 1.04 10.85 8.97
C LEU A 31 1.94 11.30 10.12
N LEU A 32 2.98 12.09 9.82
CA LEU A 32 3.86 12.64 10.86
C LEU A 32 3.08 13.56 11.81
N GLN A 33 2.20 14.41 11.28
CA GLN A 33 1.33 15.26 12.08
C GLN A 33 0.35 14.43 12.93
N ALA A 34 -0.19 13.33 12.40
CA ALA A 34 -1.03 12.42 13.17
C ALA A 34 -0.27 11.80 14.35
N LEU A 35 0.99 11.38 14.14
CA LEU A 35 1.84 10.88 15.23
C LEU A 35 2.13 11.94 16.29
N VAL A 36 2.37 13.19 15.89
CA VAL A 36 2.54 14.31 16.84
C VAL A 36 1.28 14.52 17.68
N ARG A 37 0.08 14.46 17.07
CA ARG A 37 -1.18 14.55 17.82
C ARG A 37 -1.34 13.42 18.84
N VAL A 38 -0.92 12.20 18.49
CA VAL A 38 -0.90 11.07 19.42
C VAL A 38 0.04 11.33 20.60
N GLU A 39 1.25 11.84 20.35
CA GLU A 39 2.20 12.21 21.40
C GLU A 39 1.62 13.29 22.34
N GLN A 40 0.92 14.29 21.79
CA GLN A 40 0.23 15.32 22.58
C GLN A 40 -0.93 14.73 23.41
N LEU A 41 -1.75 13.85 22.84
CA LEU A 41 -2.82 13.16 23.58
C LEU A 41 -2.29 12.38 24.80
N VAL A 42 -1.14 11.74 24.65
CA VAL A 42 -0.46 11.02 25.73
C VAL A 42 0.05 11.99 26.80
N ALA A 43 0.66 13.11 26.38
CA ALA A 43 1.17 14.14 27.28
C ALA A 43 0.05 14.82 28.09
N ASP A 44 -1.02 15.23 27.41
CA ASP A 44 -2.17 15.94 28.01
C ASP A 44 -3.05 15.01 28.84
N GLY A 45 -3.22 13.77 28.36
CA GLY A 45 -4.11 12.78 28.94
C GLY A 45 -3.64 12.22 30.28
N ALA A 46 -2.41 12.51 30.72
CA ALA A 46 -1.77 11.96 31.92
C ALA A 46 -1.99 10.43 32.03
N VAL A 47 -1.69 9.72 30.93
CA VAL A 47 -1.79 8.26 30.89
C VAL A 47 -0.71 7.63 31.79
N PRO A 48 -0.94 6.40 32.30
CA PRO A 48 0.09 5.67 33.03
C PRO A 48 1.39 5.52 32.23
N ALA A 49 2.55 5.57 32.91
CA ALA A 49 3.87 5.51 32.26
C ALA A 49 4.07 4.27 31.37
N VAL A 50 3.44 3.15 31.75
CA VAL A 50 3.44 1.89 31.00
C VAL A 50 2.77 2.02 29.62
N VAL A 51 1.74 2.86 29.51
CA VAL A 51 1.05 3.19 28.26
C VAL A 51 1.90 4.15 27.44
N ALA A 52 2.37 5.23 28.06
CA ALA A 52 3.21 6.23 27.40
C ALA A 52 4.46 5.61 26.75
N SER A 53 5.14 4.71 27.45
CA SER A 53 6.31 3.99 26.94
C SER A 53 5.98 3.15 25.69
N ARG A 54 4.85 2.44 25.70
CA ARG A 54 4.43 1.60 24.58
C ARG A 54 4.01 2.44 23.37
N VAL A 55 3.22 3.48 23.59
CA VAL A 55 2.86 4.43 22.52
C VAL A 55 4.13 5.01 21.90
N GLY A 56 5.08 5.47 22.72
CA GLY A 56 6.37 5.99 22.23
C GLY A 56 7.14 4.99 21.37
N ARG A 57 7.13 3.69 21.73
CA ARG A 57 7.74 2.64 20.89
C ARG A 57 7.03 2.53 19.54
N VAL A 58 5.70 2.45 19.51
CA VAL A 58 4.93 2.34 18.26
C VAL A 58 5.18 3.58 17.39
N VAL A 59 5.04 4.78 17.97
CA VAL A 59 5.23 6.05 17.25
C VAL A 59 6.62 6.12 16.64
N ARG A 60 7.67 5.71 17.36
CA ARG A 60 9.04 5.67 16.85
C ARG A 60 9.15 4.74 15.64
N THR A 61 8.71 3.49 15.75
CA THR A 61 8.78 2.51 14.65
C THR A 61 8.00 2.99 13.42
N VAL A 62 6.80 3.55 13.61
CA VAL A 62 5.98 4.10 12.52
C VAL A 62 6.68 5.29 11.86
N ARG A 63 7.22 6.23 12.65
CA ARG A 63 7.97 7.39 12.15
C ARG A 63 9.19 6.98 11.32
N GLU A 64 9.91 5.95 11.74
CA GLU A 64 11.05 5.38 11.01
C GLU A 64 10.63 4.68 9.70
N THR A 65 9.38 4.18 9.63
CA THR A 65 8.84 3.47 8.47
C THR A 65 8.24 4.40 7.42
N ILE A 66 7.65 5.54 7.83
CA ILE A 66 6.93 6.49 6.94
C ILE A 66 7.72 6.88 5.68
N PRO A 67 9.01 7.27 5.75
CA PRO A 67 9.77 7.69 4.56
C PRO A 67 9.86 6.60 3.48
N ARG A 68 9.71 5.33 3.87
CA ARG A 68 9.83 4.16 3.01
C ARG A 68 8.49 3.67 2.46
N LEU A 69 7.38 4.32 2.83
CA LEU A 69 6.04 3.98 2.32
C LEU A 69 5.96 4.08 0.78
N GLY A 70 6.72 5.01 0.18
CA GLY A 70 6.81 5.11 -1.28
C GLY A 70 7.32 3.82 -1.94
N ASN A 71 8.25 3.12 -1.29
CA ASN A 71 8.81 1.85 -1.79
C ASN A 71 7.83 0.68 -1.62
N LEU A 72 6.91 0.79 -0.67
CA LEU A 72 5.89 -0.21 -0.39
C LEU A 72 4.69 -0.15 -1.35
N GLY A 73 4.49 0.97 -2.05
CA GLY A 73 3.33 1.19 -2.91
C GLY A 73 1.99 1.03 -2.17
N GLY A 74 0.92 0.69 -2.90
CA GLY A 74 -0.40 0.40 -2.32
C GLY A 74 -0.52 -0.95 -1.59
N SER A 75 0.56 -1.44 -0.99
CA SER A 75 0.58 -2.74 -0.30
C SER A 75 -0.19 -2.72 1.02
N ALA A 76 -0.55 -3.91 1.51
CA ALA A 76 -1.19 -4.07 2.82
C ALA A 76 -0.31 -3.53 3.96
N GLN A 77 1.01 -3.61 3.83
CA GLN A 77 1.97 -3.06 4.79
C GLN A 77 1.91 -1.53 4.82
N ALA A 78 1.85 -0.87 3.66
CA ALA A 78 1.72 0.58 3.60
C ALA A 78 0.39 1.05 4.23
N TYR A 79 -0.70 0.34 3.93
CA TYR A 79 -2.00 0.61 4.56
C TYR A 79 -1.95 0.42 6.08
N SER A 80 -1.30 -0.64 6.57
CA SER A 80 -1.21 -0.91 8.02
C SER A 80 -0.48 0.22 8.76
N VAL A 81 0.60 0.76 8.18
CA VAL A 81 1.36 1.88 8.77
C VAL A 81 0.53 3.16 8.77
N MET A 82 -0.15 3.45 7.65
CA MET A 82 -1.06 4.59 7.53
C MET A 82 -2.17 4.53 8.58
N ALA A 83 -2.94 3.43 8.60
CA ALA A 83 -4.05 3.23 9.54
C ALA A 83 -3.58 3.22 11.01
N THR A 84 -2.35 2.77 11.28
CA THR A 84 -1.77 2.83 12.62
C THR A 84 -1.61 4.28 13.10
N ALA A 85 -1.12 5.16 12.23
CA ALA A 85 -0.92 6.57 12.57
C ALA A 85 -2.25 7.35 12.62
N THR A 86 -3.19 7.07 11.71
CA THR A 86 -4.41 7.86 11.54
C THR A 86 -5.59 7.39 12.38
N ASP A 87 -5.70 6.08 12.62
CA ASP A 87 -6.92 5.49 13.17
C ASP A 87 -6.64 4.68 14.43
N TYR A 88 -5.77 3.66 14.35
CA TYR A 88 -5.65 2.67 15.42
C TYR A 88 -5.03 3.22 16.71
N LEU A 89 -3.91 3.97 16.62
CA LEU A 89 -3.31 4.59 17.81
C LEU A 89 -4.22 5.66 18.44
N PRO A 90 -4.71 6.66 17.67
CA PRO A 90 -5.61 7.69 18.23
C PRO A 90 -6.87 7.09 18.86
N GLU A 91 -7.48 6.10 18.21
CA GLU A 91 -8.71 5.48 18.70
C GLU A 91 -8.48 4.68 19.99
N ALA A 92 -7.41 3.87 20.06
CA ALA A 92 -7.10 3.09 21.25
C ALA A 92 -6.85 3.98 22.47
N ILE A 93 -6.03 5.03 22.30
CA ILE A 93 -5.71 5.98 23.38
C ILE A 93 -6.94 6.80 23.74
N GLY A 94 -7.65 7.34 22.75
CA GLY A 94 -8.86 8.11 22.96
C GLY A 94 -9.99 7.30 23.60
N GLY A 95 -10.07 6.00 23.33
CA GLY A 95 -11.02 5.08 23.96
C GLY A 95 -10.73 4.91 25.46
N TYR A 96 -9.46 4.76 25.84
CA TYR A 96 -9.05 4.71 27.24
C TYR A 96 -9.26 6.05 27.96
N LEU A 97 -8.89 7.17 27.34
CA LEU A 97 -9.03 8.50 27.94
C LEU A 97 -10.48 8.96 28.11
N ARG A 98 -11.42 8.39 27.36
CA ARG A 98 -12.87 8.63 27.54
C ARG A 98 -13.42 8.03 28.83
N LEU A 99 -12.70 7.10 29.46
CA LEU A 99 -13.12 6.44 30.69
C LEU A 99 -12.58 7.19 31.92
N PRO A 100 -13.34 7.29 33.03
CA PRO A 100 -12.78 7.76 34.29
C PRO A 100 -11.61 6.86 34.73
N ARG A 101 -10.42 7.42 35.01
CA ARG A 101 -9.17 6.66 35.29
C ARG A 101 -9.36 5.58 36.34
N GLN A 102 -9.94 5.94 37.49
CA GLN A 102 -10.20 5.01 38.58
C GLN A 102 -11.04 3.80 38.15
N TRP A 103 -11.93 3.97 37.17
CA TRP A 103 -12.76 2.91 36.63
C TRP A 103 -11.97 2.06 35.64
N ALA A 104 -11.26 2.71 34.71
CA ALA A 104 -10.45 2.05 33.67
C ALA A 104 -9.34 1.16 34.24
N ASP A 105 -8.80 1.54 35.40
CA ASP A 105 -7.65 0.87 36.01
C ASP A 105 -8.03 -0.24 36.99
N SER A 106 -9.25 -0.20 37.57
CA SER A 106 -9.65 -1.12 38.65
C SER A 106 -10.77 -2.10 38.27
N ARG A 107 -11.62 -1.75 37.30
CA ARG A 107 -12.81 -2.54 36.99
C ARG A 107 -12.51 -3.55 35.88
N PRO A 108 -12.76 -4.85 36.10
CA PRO A 108 -12.67 -5.83 35.03
C PRO A 108 -13.79 -5.59 34.02
N VAL A 109 -13.45 -5.62 32.73
CA VAL A 109 -14.35 -5.35 31.61
C VAL A 109 -14.47 -6.53 30.65
N ASP A 110 -13.39 -7.26 30.41
CA ASP A 110 -13.41 -8.45 29.56
C ASP A 110 -12.48 -9.52 30.13
N ARG A 111 -13.01 -10.72 30.35
CA ARG A 111 -12.27 -11.89 30.87
C ARG A 111 -11.37 -11.59 32.09
N GLY A 112 -11.82 -10.70 32.97
CA GLY A 112 -11.08 -10.28 34.17
C GLY A 112 -10.00 -9.21 33.93
N LYS A 113 -9.76 -8.79 32.69
CA LYS A 113 -8.85 -7.67 32.35
C LYS A 113 -9.55 -6.33 32.53
N THR A 114 -8.80 -5.35 33.02
CA THR A 114 -9.24 -3.95 33.08
C THR A 114 -9.05 -3.26 31.72
N SER A 115 -9.65 -2.09 31.52
CA SER A 115 -9.48 -1.33 30.28
C SER A 115 -8.02 -0.96 30.04
N LEU A 116 -7.26 -0.68 31.11
CA LEU A 116 -5.82 -0.46 31.03
C LEU A 116 -5.07 -1.69 30.49
N MET A 117 -5.39 -2.89 30.98
CA MET A 117 -4.74 -4.12 30.53
C MET A 117 -5.05 -4.42 29.05
N ILE A 118 -6.30 -4.18 28.62
CA ILE A 118 -6.69 -4.34 27.22
C ILE A 118 -5.92 -3.36 26.32
N LEU A 119 -5.80 -2.09 26.73
CA LEU A 119 -5.02 -1.11 25.98
C LEU A 119 -3.55 -1.54 25.86
N ILE A 120 -2.96 -2.04 26.94
CA ILE A 120 -1.58 -2.55 26.93
C ILE A 120 -1.42 -3.67 25.90
N ASP A 121 -2.32 -4.65 25.88
CA ASP A 121 -2.29 -5.75 24.90
C ASP A 121 -2.41 -5.24 23.46
N GLN A 122 -3.29 -4.26 23.23
CA GLN A 122 -3.48 -3.65 21.91
C GLN A 122 -2.22 -2.93 21.44
N LEU A 123 -1.56 -2.16 22.32
CA LEU A 123 -0.32 -1.46 22.00
C LEU A 123 0.85 -2.43 21.77
N ASP A 124 0.92 -3.53 22.51
CA ASP A 124 1.95 -4.55 22.32
C ASP A 124 1.76 -5.29 20.98
N LEU A 125 0.51 -5.60 20.62
CA LEU A 125 0.18 -6.14 19.30
C LEU A 125 0.57 -5.18 18.18
N LEU A 126 0.21 -3.90 18.32
CA LEU A 126 0.50 -2.88 17.32
C LEU A 126 2.00 -2.66 17.15
N GLY A 127 2.74 -2.56 18.25
CA GLY A 127 4.20 -2.45 18.24
C GLY A 127 4.87 -3.64 17.56
N SER A 128 4.52 -4.87 17.94
CA SER A 128 5.10 -6.06 17.31
C SER A 128 4.77 -6.19 15.82
N THR A 129 3.62 -5.68 15.40
CA THR A 129 3.21 -5.67 13.99
C THR A 129 4.01 -4.63 13.21
N MET A 130 4.17 -3.42 13.75
CA MET A 130 4.98 -2.37 13.12
C MET A 130 6.45 -2.77 13.03
N ASP A 131 7.00 -3.44 14.04
CA ASP A 131 8.37 -3.96 14.00
C ASP A 131 8.55 -4.97 12.84
N LYS A 132 7.57 -5.88 12.63
CA LYS A 132 7.60 -6.81 11.48
C LYS A 132 7.53 -6.09 10.14
N VAL A 133 6.69 -5.05 10.04
CA VAL A 133 6.58 -4.25 8.81
C VAL A 133 7.91 -3.53 8.54
N PHE A 134 8.48 -2.90 9.56
CA PHE A 134 9.78 -2.24 9.47
C PHE A 134 10.89 -3.20 9.04
N ASP A 135 10.96 -4.39 9.63
CA ASP A 135 11.93 -5.43 9.24
C ASP A 135 11.73 -5.90 7.81
N ALA A 136 10.48 -6.07 7.37
CA ALA A 136 10.17 -6.47 6.00
C ALA A 136 10.62 -5.42 4.98
N VAL A 137 10.40 -4.13 5.28
CA VAL A 137 10.85 -3.01 4.45
C VAL A 137 12.37 -2.98 4.37
N ASN A 138 13.06 -3.03 5.50
CA ASN A 138 14.53 -3.01 5.53
C ASN A 138 15.14 -4.19 4.78
N ARG A 139 14.51 -5.37 4.86
CA ARG A 139 14.94 -6.55 4.11
C ARG A 139 14.78 -6.36 2.60
N ALA A 140 13.69 -5.74 2.16
CA ALA A 140 13.46 -5.43 0.75
C ALA A 140 14.50 -4.44 0.22
N ASP A 141 14.78 -3.37 0.98
CA ASP A 141 15.79 -2.37 0.62
C ASP A 141 17.20 -3.01 0.54
N ALA A 142 17.56 -3.87 1.50
CA ALA A 142 18.83 -4.59 1.49
C ALA A 142 18.95 -5.53 0.27
N ALA A 143 17.88 -6.23 -0.10
CA ALA A 143 17.87 -7.08 -1.28
C ALA A 143 18.05 -6.27 -2.58
N ALA A 144 17.40 -5.10 -2.68
CA ALA A 144 17.57 -4.19 -3.80
C ALA A 144 19.02 -3.69 -3.94
N LEU A 145 19.68 -3.38 -2.81
CA LEU A 145 21.08 -2.97 -2.79
C LEU A 145 22.01 -4.08 -3.29
N ILE A 146 21.78 -5.33 -2.87
CA ILE A 146 22.57 -6.49 -3.32
C ILE A 146 22.39 -6.70 -4.83
N ALA A 147 21.16 -6.63 -5.33
CA ALA A 147 20.86 -6.77 -6.76
C ALA A 147 21.56 -5.68 -7.58
N HIS A 148 21.54 -4.43 -7.10
CA HIS A 148 22.25 -3.33 -7.73
C HIS A 148 23.76 -3.56 -7.78
N GLY A 149 24.36 -4.06 -6.70
CA GLY A 149 25.78 -4.40 -6.65
C GLY A 149 26.18 -5.48 -7.66
N ARG A 150 25.37 -6.54 -7.82
CA ARG A 150 25.59 -7.59 -8.83
C ARG A 150 25.52 -7.02 -10.24
N PHE A 151 24.52 -6.18 -10.53
CA PHE A 151 24.40 -5.51 -11.81
C PHE A 151 25.64 -4.67 -12.14
N LEU A 152 26.18 -3.92 -11.17
CA LEU A 152 27.41 -3.15 -11.38
C LEU A 152 28.63 -4.05 -11.65
N GLN A 153 28.75 -5.19 -10.96
CA GLN A 153 29.83 -6.16 -11.21
C GLN A 153 29.71 -6.78 -12.59
N GLU A 154 28.51 -7.10 -13.07
CA GLU A 154 28.30 -7.61 -14.43
C GLU A 154 28.60 -6.54 -15.48
N LYS A 155 28.21 -5.29 -15.24
CA LYS A 155 28.38 -4.17 -16.18
C LYS A 155 29.84 -3.70 -16.29
N PHE A 156 30.58 -3.72 -15.18
CA PHE A 156 31.91 -3.09 -15.08
C PHE A 156 33.01 -4.03 -14.59
N GLY A 157 32.69 -5.13 -13.92
CA GLY A 157 33.65 -6.07 -13.34
C GLY A 157 34.36 -6.98 -14.37
N THR A 158 33.81 -7.14 -15.57
CA THR A 158 34.47 -7.79 -16.71
C THR A 158 35.48 -6.88 -17.42
N GLY A 159 35.62 -5.62 -17.01
CA GLY A 159 36.51 -4.64 -17.63
C GLY A 159 37.98 -4.69 -17.19
N SER A 160 38.36 -5.50 -16.18
CA SER A 160 39.72 -5.43 -15.60
C SER A 160 40.58 -6.69 -15.73
N THR A 161 40.12 -7.77 -16.36
CA THR A 161 40.99 -8.94 -16.64
C THR A 161 40.67 -9.62 -17.98
N GLY A 162 41.52 -9.35 -18.98
CA GLY A 162 41.61 -10.05 -20.28
C GLY A 162 40.86 -9.31 -21.39
N GLY A 163 41.48 -8.48 -22.23
CA GLY A 163 42.63 -8.84 -23.06
C GLY A 163 42.14 -9.50 -24.35
N GLY A 164 41.80 -8.68 -25.36
CA GLY A 164 41.38 -9.18 -26.67
C GLY A 164 40.56 -8.20 -27.50
N LEU A 165 41.09 -7.01 -27.78
CA LEU A 165 40.69 -6.26 -28.99
C LEU A 165 41.13 -7.09 -30.21
N ALA A 166 40.31 -8.06 -30.60
CA ALA A 166 40.38 -8.64 -31.92
C ALA A 166 39.81 -7.59 -32.89
N LEU A 167 40.68 -6.68 -33.34
CA LEU A 167 40.50 -5.95 -34.60
C LEU A 167 40.60 -6.98 -35.73
N GLY A 168 39.55 -7.80 -35.89
CA GLY A 168 39.40 -8.65 -37.06
C GLY A 168 39.17 -7.76 -38.29
N PRO A 169 39.82 -8.02 -39.43
CA PRO A 169 39.52 -7.30 -40.65
C PRO A 169 38.05 -7.51 -41.00
N THR A 170 37.35 -6.41 -41.23
CA THR A 170 35.94 -6.35 -41.64
C THR A 170 35.64 -7.25 -42.84
N PRO A 171 34.70 -8.20 -42.76
CA PRO A 171 33.96 -8.65 -43.91
C PRO A 171 32.67 -7.80 -44.02
N SER A 172 32.70 -6.92 -45.01
CA SER A 172 31.60 -6.61 -45.93
C SER A 172 30.18 -6.52 -45.35
N THR A 173 29.72 -5.26 -45.23
CA THR A 173 28.33 -4.84 -45.34
C THR A 173 27.55 -5.64 -46.40
N PRO A 174 26.44 -6.31 -46.07
CA PRO A 174 25.49 -6.71 -47.11
C PRO A 174 24.73 -5.46 -47.55
N ALA A 175 24.84 -5.14 -48.83
CA ALA A 175 24.04 -4.10 -49.47
C ALA A 175 22.54 -4.37 -49.30
N PRO A 176 21.69 -3.34 -49.09
CA PRO A 176 20.25 -3.51 -49.16
C PRO A 176 19.86 -3.73 -50.62
N SER A 177 19.46 -4.95 -50.96
CA SER A 177 18.78 -5.25 -52.21
C SER A 177 17.45 -4.51 -52.26
N THR A 178 17.29 -3.72 -53.31
CA THR A 178 16.09 -3.03 -53.77
C THR A 178 14.82 -3.90 -53.72
N PRO A 179 13.64 -3.31 -53.46
CA PRO A 179 12.38 -4.04 -53.55
C PRO A 179 11.98 -4.26 -55.02
N PRO A 180 11.42 -5.41 -55.41
CA PRO A 180 10.73 -5.51 -56.68
C PRO A 180 9.33 -4.92 -56.57
N SER A 181 9.08 -3.98 -57.47
CA SER A 181 7.81 -3.33 -57.75
C SER A 181 6.72 -4.33 -58.20
N THR A 182 5.51 -4.15 -57.68
CA THR A 182 4.22 -4.61 -58.26
C THR A 182 4.00 -3.96 -59.63
N PRO A 183 3.34 -4.61 -60.63
CA PRO A 183 1.88 -4.45 -60.85
C PRO A 183 1.22 -5.72 -61.51
N PRO A 184 -0.04 -5.70 -62.02
CA PRO A 184 -1.28 -5.95 -61.28
C PRO A 184 -2.18 -7.05 -61.94
N PRO A 185 -3.52 -7.04 -61.79
CA PRO A 185 -4.34 -8.13 -61.25
C PRO A 185 -4.84 -9.14 -62.29
N ASP A 186 -5.21 -10.35 -61.85
CA ASP A 186 -6.14 -11.16 -62.60
C ASP A 186 -7.27 -11.71 -61.71
N SER A 187 -8.45 -11.70 -62.31
CA SER A 187 -9.75 -11.87 -61.68
C SER A 187 -10.18 -13.34 -61.68
N GLY A 188 -10.91 -13.77 -60.64
CA GLY A 188 -11.62 -15.07 -60.63
C GLY A 188 -11.78 -15.62 -59.21
N ALA A 189 -12.85 -15.27 -58.49
CA ALA A 189 -14.13 -15.99 -58.46
C ALA A 189 -14.10 -17.30 -57.64
N GLY A 190 -14.80 -17.31 -56.48
CA GLY A 190 -15.13 -18.53 -55.73
C GLY A 190 -15.57 -18.27 -54.28
N PRO A 191 -16.81 -18.61 -53.85
CA PRO A 191 -17.44 -18.07 -52.64
C PRO A 191 -17.41 -18.98 -51.39
N LEU A 192 -17.57 -18.33 -50.22
CA LEU A 192 -18.27 -18.74 -48.98
C LEU A 192 -18.02 -20.12 -48.36
N GLN A 193 -17.43 -20.13 -47.15
CA GLN A 193 -17.86 -21.07 -46.09
C GLN A 193 -17.61 -20.50 -44.67
N PRO A 194 -18.64 -20.37 -43.81
CA PRO A 194 -18.46 -20.01 -42.41
C PRO A 194 -18.18 -21.25 -41.53
N PRO A 195 -17.52 -21.08 -40.37
CA PRO A 195 -17.29 -22.19 -39.42
C PRO A 195 -18.58 -22.52 -38.64
N PRO A 196 -18.87 -23.82 -38.37
CA PRO A 196 -20.02 -24.19 -37.56
C PRO A 196 -19.74 -23.95 -36.07
N GLY A 197 -20.58 -23.13 -35.44
CA GLY A 197 -20.71 -23.09 -33.99
C GLY A 197 -21.33 -24.39 -33.46
N ARG A 198 -20.80 -24.90 -32.35
CA ARG A 198 -21.40 -26.00 -31.60
C ARG A 198 -21.73 -25.51 -30.20
N GLY A 199 -23.02 -25.27 -29.97
CA GLY A 199 -23.59 -25.09 -28.63
C GLY A 199 -23.96 -26.44 -28.00
N GLY A 200 -23.93 -26.45 -26.66
CA GLY A 200 -24.88 -27.09 -25.76
C GLY A 200 -25.11 -28.60 -25.82
N ALA A 201 -24.68 -29.28 -24.77
CA ALA A 201 -25.57 -29.98 -23.83
C ALA A 201 -24.87 -30.06 -22.47
#